data_AF-A0A9X8H432-F1
#
_entry.id   AF-A0A9X8H432-F1
#
_cell.length_a   1.000
_cell.length_b   1.000
_cell.length_c   1.000
_cell.angle_alpha   90.00
_cell.angle_beta   90.00
_cell.angle_gamma   90.00
#
_symmetry.space_group_name_H-M   'P 1'
#
loop_
_entity.id
_entity.type
_entity.pdbx_description
1 polymer ?
#
loop_
_entity_poly.entity_id
_entity_poly.type
_entity_poly.pdbx_seq_one_letter_code
_entity_poly.pdbx_strand_id
1 'polypeptide(L)'
;MIADEATIKAQCAHLQSILVRLKTGRTSSKVPREASDGPLSWHSIAMVFKREVHQVLRDRQSLVTQTQELESLTKAMQRFVLTNIPPTMSRSNAWHSATLVADPRARNLGKKWLTQQMYHNMHEPFALFPVVGDDEDFYQFDFQASDELNDPFTWIERIQFTWPGTVQMFRRLIETNMQAVEEEVTANTRLIHTTTPNGKFVNLLQGHFVEADRLVKVMCQVEHDEAYVCHPLQKQQHVMTWTEVRQISPTHILLRFVNRVSPLFRPATGFVSVDEFAALSGIDVTGVEDNLKVEYVQREMIPQAHARYLTWRQGAMALMHQSATN
;
A
#
# COMPACT_ATOMS: atom_id res chain seq x y z
N MET A 1 83.34 -1.40 43.83
CA MET A 1 82.04 -1.90 43.31
C MET A 1 81.55 -3.07 44.19
N ILE A 2 81.41 -2.86 45.51
CA ILE A 2 81.06 -3.91 46.51
C ILE A 2 79.85 -3.48 47.38
N ALA A 3 79.48 -2.19 47.40
CA ALA A 3 78.37 -1.67 48.20
C ALA A 3 76.97 -2.00 47.64
N ASP A 4 76.87 -2.38 46.36
CA ASP A 4 75.58 -2.56 45.68
C ASP A 4 75.01 -3.98 45.92
N GLU A 5 75.86 -5.00 45.98
CA GLU A 5 75.45 -6.39 46.21
C GLU A 5 74.86 -6.61 47.61
N ALA A 6 75.43 -5.96 48.63
CA ALA A 6 74.93 -6.03 50.00
C ALA A 6 73.55 -5.37 50.13
N THR A 7 73.34 -4.27 49.41
CA THR A 7 72.07 -3.52 49.39
C THR A 7 70.97 -4.34 48.71
N ILE A 8 71.30 -4.99 47.59
CA ILE A 8 70.38 -5.89 46.87
C ILE A 8 70.03 -7.13 47.71
N LYS A 9 71.00 -7.73 48.41
CA LYS A 9 70.75 -8.85 49.33
C LYS A 9 69.84 -8.46 50.49
N ALA A 10 70.02 -7.28 51.06
CA ALA A 10 69.15 -6.77 52.13
C ALA A 10 67.72 -6.52 51.65
N GLN A 11 67.54 -5.99 50.43
CA GLN A 11 66.21 -5.81 49.82
C GLN A 11 65.53 -7.15 49.51
N CYS A 12 66.25 -8.14 49.00
CA CYS A 12 65.71 -9.48 48.78
C CYS A 12 65.27 -10.14 50.10
N ALA A 13 66.06 -10.02 51.17
CA ALA A 13 65.68 -10.53 52.49
C ALA A 13 64.44 -9.81 53.06
N HIS A 14 64.32 -8.50 52.84
CA HIS A 14 63.15 -7.72 53.24
C HIS A 14 61.88 -8.13 52.48
N LEU A 15 61.98 -8.29 51.15
CA LEU A 15 60.86 -8.74 50.32
C LEU A 15 60.43 -10.18 50.65
N GLN A 16 61.38 -11.07 50.96
CA GLN A 16 61.07 -12.41 51.45
C GLN A 16 60.35 -12.37 52.80
N SER A 17 60.75 -11.50 53.72
CA SER A 17 60.06 -11.29 54.99
C SER A 17 58.62 -10.78 54.81
N ILE A 18 58.40 -9.85 53.87
CA ILE A 18 57.06 -9.38 53.49
C ILE A 18 56.23 -10.53 52.91
N LEU A 19 56.79 -11.33 52.01
CA LEU A 19 56.11 -12.48 51.42
C LEU A 19 55.75 -13.54 52.46
N VAL A 20 56.65 -13.81 53.41
CA VAL A 20 56.37 -14.73 54.52
C VAL A 20 55.25 -14.16 55.40
N ARG A 21 55.31 -12.88 55.79
CA ARG A 21 54.24 -12.21 56.56
C ARG A 21 52.89 -12.24 55.83
N LEU A 22 52.87 -12.06 54.51
CA LEU A 22 51.65 -12.13 53.72
C LEU A 22 51.13 -13.57 53.64
N LYS A 23 52.00 -14.57 53.49
CA LYS A 23 51.62 -16.00 53.46
C LYS A 23 51.17 -16.51 54.83
N THR A 24 51.83 -16.11 55.92
CA THR A 24 51.42 -16.44 57.30
C THR A 24 50.18 -15.67 57.73
N GLY A 25 50.03 -14.41 57.30
CA GLY A 25 48.79 -13.64 57.48
C GLY A 25 47.60 -14.23 56.72
N ARG A 26 47.85 -14.85 55.55
CA ARG A 26 46.83 -15.52 54.73
C ARG A 26 46.45 -16.91 55.25
N THR A 27 47.36 -17.61 55.92
CA THR A 27 47.10 -18.90 56.59
C THR A 27 46.53 -18.74 58.00
N SER A 28 46.77 -17.60 58.65
CA SER A 28 46.00 -17.12 59.80
C SER A 28 44.79 -16.27 59.38
N SER A 29 44.23 -16.53 58.19
CA SER A 29 42.82 -16.27 57.98
C SER A 29 42.10 -17.28 58.86
N LYS A 30 41.76 -16.86 60.09
CA LYS A 30 40.59 -17.37 60.80
C LYS A 30 39.55 -17.73 59.75
N VAL A 31 39.02 -18.97 59.84
CA VAL A 31 37.74 -19.40 59.28
C VAL A 31 36.94 -18.15 58.95
N PRO A 32 36.49 -17.94 57.68
CA PRO A 32 35.65 -16.80 57.39
C PRO A 32 34.64 -16.77 58.52
N ARG A 33 34.68 -15.74 59.36
CA ARG A 33 33.51 -15.49 60.18
C ARG A 33 32.45 -15.44 59.13
N GLU A 34 31.56 -16.43 59.12
CA GLU A 34 30.21 -16.23 58.66
C GLU A 34 29.82 -14.98 59.44
N ALA A 35 30.09 -13.81 58.81
CA ALA A 35 29.21 -12.72 58.90
C ALA A 35 27.86 -13.40 58.79
N SER A 36 27.02 -13.16 59.77
CA SER A 36 25.60 -13.35 59.66
C SER A 36 25.09 -12.53 58.46
N ASP A 37 25.55 -12.85 57.26
CA ASP A 37 24.86 -12.62 56.02
C ASP A 37 23.78 -13.70 56.08
N GLY A 38 22.53 -13.27 56.14
CA GLY A 38 21.39 -14.17 56.13
C GLY A 38 21.37 -15.02 54.85
N PRO A 39 20.21 -15.53 54.41
CA PRO A 39 20.12 -16.56 53.36
C PRO A 39 20.74 -16.24 51.97
N LEU A 40 21.40 -15.10 51.74
CA LEU A 40 22.07 -14.71 50.50
C LEU A 40 23.42 -13.99 50.74
N SER A 41 24.47 -14.45 50.04
CA SER A 41 25.79 -13.79 50.05
C SER A 41 25.79 -12.50 49.20
N TRP A 42 26.60 -11.51 49.57
CA TRP A 42 26.79 -10.28 48.77
C TRP A 42 27.26 -10.54 47.34
N HIS A 43 28.02 -11.62 47.10
CA HIS A 43 28.42 -12.03 45.76
C HIS A 43 27.20 -12.46 44.91
N SER A 44 26.30 -13.26 45.48
CA SER A 44 25.05 -13.66 44.84
C SER A 44 24.16 -12.46 44.53
N ILE A 45 24.04 -11.52 45.48
CA ILE A 45 23.29 -10.27 45.31
C ILE A 45 23.87 -9.43 44.16
N ALA A 46 25.20 -9.25 44.13
CA ALA A 46 25.88 -8.50 43.07
C ALA A 46 25.71 -9.14 41.68
N MET A 47 25.73 -10.47 41.59
CA MET A 47 25.51 -11.19 40.34
C MET A 47 24.08 -11.04 39.81
N VAL A 48 23.07 -11.06 40.69
CA VAL A 48 21.68 -10.77 40.31
C VAL A 48 21.58 -9.34 39.81
N PHE A 49 22.05 -8.34 40.56
CA PHE A 49 22.02 -6.95 40.10
C PHE A 49 22.75 -6.74 38.78
N LYS A 50 23.90 -7.39 38.58
CA LYS A 50 24.61 -7.35 37.30
C LYS A 50 23.72 -7.88 36.17
N ARG A 51 23.05 -9.02 36.34
CA ARG A 51 22.14 -9.58 35.32
C ARG A 51 20.95 -8.65 35.06
N GLU A 52 20.31 -8.16 36.12
CA GLU A 52 19.16 -7.26 36.00
C GLU A 52 19.55 -5.95 35.29
N VAL A 53 20.71 -5.37 35.59
CA VAL A 53 21.23 -4.18 34.88
C VAL A 53 21.40 -4.46 33.38
N HIS A 54 21.99 -5.60 33.00
CA HIS A 54 22.11 -5.94 31.57
C HIS A 54 20.75 -6.13 30.90
N GLN A 55 19.77 -6.72 31.60
CA GLN A 55 18.42 -6.88 31.08
C GLN A 55 17.74 -5.52 30.87
N VAL A 56 17.78 -4.65 31.89
CA VAL A 56 17.23 -3.28 31.82
C VAL A 56 17.87 -2.46 30.70
N LEU A 57 19.18 -2.59 30.49
CA LEU A 57 19.87 -1.89 29.40
C LEU A 57 19.43 -2.38 28.01
N ARG A 58 19.24 -3.70 27.83
CA ARG A 58 18.70 -4.26 26.59
C ARG A 58 17.27 -3.80 26.34
N ASP A 59 16.43 -3.86 27.37
CA ASP A 59 15.03 -3.46 27.28
C ASP A 59 14.91 -1.97 26.97
N ARG A 60 15.72 -1.13 27.62
CA ARG A 60 15.81 0.30 27.32
C ARG A 60 16.22 0.54 25.87
N GLN A 61 17.24 -0.18 25.36
CA GLN A 61 17.67 -0.02 23.98
C GLN A 61 16.54 -0.39 23.00
N SER A 62 15.85 -1.50 23.25
CA SER A 62 14.71 -1.93 22.45
C SER A 62 13.58 -0.89 22.47
N LEU A 63 13.22 -0.36 23.64
CA LEU A 63 12.18 0.67 23.78
C LEU A 63 12.56 1.97 23.08
N VAL A 64 13.82 2.39 23.15
CA VAL A 64 14.31 3.58 22.44
C VAL A 64 14.17 3.38 20.93
N THR A 65 14.58 2.24 20.39
CA THR A 65 14.41 1.91 18.98
C THR A 65 12.94 1.91 18.57
N GLN A 66 12.07 1.26 19.34
CA GLN A 66 10.63 1.25 19.08
C GLN A 66 10.00 2.65 19.09
N THR A 67 10.45 3.51 20.01
CA THR A 67 9.97 4.90 20.10
C THR A 67 10.37 5.69 18.86
N GLN A 68 11.63 5.56 18.41
CA GLN A 68 12.13 6.22 17.21
C GLN A 68 11.39 5.74 15.94
N GLU A 69 11.11 4.44 15.83
CA GLU A 69 10.33 3.89 14.73
C GLU A 69 8.89 4.43 14.70
N LEU A 70 8.22 4.51 15.86
CA LEU A 70 6.86 5.05 15.97
C LEU A 70 6.82 6.56 15.68
N GLU A 71 7.83 7.31 16.10
CA GLU A 71 7.96 8.73 15.76
C GLU A 71 8.13 8.94 14.25
N SER A 72 8.97 8.13 13.61
CA SER A 72 9.15 8.14 12.15
C SER A 72 7.84 7.82 11.43
N LEU A 73 7.15 6.75 11.85
CA LEU A 73 5.86 6.36 11.31
C LEU A 73 4.80 7.47 11.48
N THR A 74 4.77 8.11 12.64
CA THR A 74 3.82 9.21 12.91
C THR A 74 4.04 10.37 11.95
N LYS A 75 5.31 10.77 11.72
CA LYS A 75 5.65 11.84 10.76
C LYS A 75 5.28 11.46 9.33
N ALA A 76 5.53 10.22 8.92
CA ALA A 76 5.16 9.71 7.61
C ALA A 76 3.63 9.71 7.42
N MET A 77 2.87 9.25 8.42
CA MET A 77 1.41 9.25 8.37
C MET A 77 0.81 10.65 8.41
N GLN A 78 1.41 11.59 9.14
CA GLN A 78 1.00 13.00 9.11
C GLN A 78 1.15 13.58 7.70
N ARG A 79 2.28 13.33 7.03
CA ARG A 79 2.48 13.74 5.64
C ARG A 79 1.45 13.09 4.72
N PHE A 80 1.25 11.79 4.84
CA PHE A 80 0.25 11.05 4.07
C PHE A 80 -1.15 11.67 4.20
N VAL A 81 -1.58 11.99 5.42
CA VAL A 81 -2.89 12.61 5.67
C VAL A 81 -3.00 13.98 5.01
N LEU A 82 -1.99 14.83 5.17
CA LEU A 82 -2.00 16.18 4.58
C LEU A 82 -2.04 16.16 3.04
N THR A 83 -1.53 15.11 2.41
CA THR A 83 -1.49 14.98 0.95
C THR A 83 -2.75 14.30 0.39
N ASN A 84 -3.31 13.30 1.08
CA ASN A 84 -4.43 12.49 0.56
C ASN A 84 -5.82 12.96 1.02
N ILE A 85 -5.91 13.75 2.08
CA ILE A 85 -7.21 14.24 2.57
C ILE A 85 -7.40 15.68 2.09
N PRO A 86 -8.39 15.95 1.22
CA PRO A 86 -8.65 17.30 0.78
C PRO A 86 -9.12 18.19 1.94
N PRO A 87 -8.76 19.49 1.93
CA PRO A 87 -9.31 20.44 2.86
C PRO A 87 -10.83 20.57 2.65
N THR A 88 -11.57 20.71 3.76
CA THR A 88 -13.04 20.64 3.88
C THR A 88 -13.81 21.61 2.99
N MET A 89 -13.15 22.55 2.32
CA MET A 89 -13.78 23.57 1.45
C MET A 89 -13.61 23.32 -0.05
N SER A 90 -12.92 22.26 -0.48
CA SER A 90 -12.86 21.94 -1.90
C SER A 90 -14.12 21.19 -2.33
N ARG A 91 -15.15 21.93 -2.75
CA ARG A 91 -16.33 21.39 -3.45
C ARG A 91 -16.05 21.07 -4.93
N SER A 92 -14.81 21.22 -5.38
CA SER A 92 -14.45 20.88 -6.74
C SER A 92 -14.55 19.37 -6.92
N ASN A 93 -15.18 18.95 -8.01
CA ASN A 93 -15.14 17.57 -8.53
C ASN A 93 -13.72 17.15 -8.98
N ALA A 94 -12.69 17.91 -8.59
CA ALA A 94 -11.29 17.66 -8.91
C ALA A 94 -10.87 16.26 -8.45
N TRP A 95 -10.22 15.55 -9.37
CA TRP A 95 -9.52 14.31 -9.09
C TRP A 95 -8.50 14.53 -7.98
N HIS A 96 -8.64 13.77 -6.90
CA HIS A 96 -7.66 13.80 -5.82
C HIS A 96 -6.61 12.74 -6.11
N SER A 97 -5.37 13.17 -6.32
CA SER A 97 -4.27 12.26 -6.55
C SER A 97 -4.01 11.43 -5.29
N ALA A 98 -4.03 10.11 -5.43
CA ALA A 98 -3.59 9.20 -4.40
C ALA A 98 -2.06 9.17 -4.34
N THR A 99 -1.53 9.16 -3.12
CA THR A 99 -0.09 9.17 -2.89
C THR A 99 0.32 8.10 -1.90
N LEU A 100 1.48 7.48 -2.14
CA LEU A 100 2.08 6.47 -1.26
C LEU A 100 3.50 6.88 -0.88
N VAL A 101 3.78 6.78 0.41
CA VAL A 101 5.11 7.00 0.97
C VAL A 101 5.97 5.74 0.83
N ALA A 102 7.29 5.90 0.86
CA ALA A 102 8.25 4.79 0.72
C ALA A 102 8.43 3.99 2.02
N ASP A 103 8.16 4.58 3.20
CA ASP A 103 8.25 3.87 4.48
C ASP A 103 7.31 2.65 4.49
N PRO A 104 7.79 1.41 4.68
CA PRO A 104 6.98 0.21 4.50
C PRO A 104 5.75 0.12 5.40
N ARG A 105 5.85 0.62 6.65
CA ARG A 105 4.74 0.58 7.61
C ARG A 105 3.67 1.60 7.24
N ALA A 106 4.09 2.83 6.95
CA ALA A 106 3.20 3.90 6.51
C ALA A 106 2.57 3.58 5.15
N ARG A 107 3.33 2.99 4.22
CA ARG A 107 2.86 2.52 2.90
C ARG A 107 1.72 1.51 3.05
N ASN A 108 1.88 0.52 3.91
CA ASN A 108 0.84 -0.48 4.17
C ASN A 108 -0.43 0.15 4.77
N LEU A 109 -0.27 1.11 5.70
CA LEU A 109 -1.40 1.86 6.25
C LEU A 109 -2.07 2.73 5.19
N GLY A 110 -1.30 3.39 4.31
CA GLY A 110 -1.81 4.22 3.22
C GLY A 110 -2.59 3.41 2.18
N LYS A 111 -2.05 2.26 1.75
CA LYS A 111 -2.76 1.31 0.86
C LYS A 111 -4.09 0.87 1.46
N LYS A 112 -4.08 0.52 2.75
CA LYS A 112 -5.30 0.13 3.47
C LYS A 112 -6.30 1.29 3.57
N TRP A 113 -5.84 2.49 3.90
CA TRP A 113 -6.70 3.65 4.04
C TRP A 113 -7.37 4.04 2.71
N LEU A 114 -6.60 4.14 1.62
CA LEU A 114 -7.12 4.48 0.28
C LEU A 114 -8.20 3.49 -0.16
N THR A 115 -7.91 2.20 -0.04
CA THR A 115 -8.88 1.15 -0.42
C THR A 115 -10.12 1.14 0.49
N GLN A 116 -9.96 1.34 1.80
CA GLN A 116 -11.10 1.45 2.73
C GLN A 116 -11.95 2.68 2.44
N GLN A 117 -11.34 3.83 2.13
CA GLN A 117 -12.04 5.05 1.77
C GLN A 117 -12.90 4.83 0.51
N MET A 118 -12.37 4.19 -0.52
CA MET A 118 -13.15 3.82 -1.71
C MET A 118 -14.29 2.84 -1.41
N TYR A 119 -14.04 1.82 -0.57
CA TYR A 119 -15.04 0.82 -0.21
C TYR A 119 -16.19 1.43 0.58
N HIS A 120 -15.92 2.25 1.60
CA HIS A 120 -16.96 2.86 2.41
C HIS A 120 -17.76 3.94 1.64
N ASN A 121 -17.15 4.58 0.63
CA ASN A 121 -17.82 5.55 -0.25
C ASN A 121 -18.41 4.92 -1.52
N MET A 122 -18.42 3.59 -1.67
CA MET A 122 -18.88 2.92 -2.90
C MET A 122 -20.35 3.21 -3.25
N HIS A 123 -21.17 3.56 -2.26
CA HIS A 123 -22.59 3.85 -2.48
C HIS A 123 -22.81 5.05 -3.40
N GLU A 124 -21.91 6.03 -3.40
CA GLU A 124 -22.00 7.22 -4.26
C GLU A 124 -21.88 6.87 -5.75
N PRO A 125 -20.82 6.18 -6.25
CA PRO A 125 -20.74 5.79 -7.64
C PRO A 125 -21.84 4.78 -8.05
N PHE A 126 -22.26 3.88 -7.16
CA PHE A 126 -23.35 2.94 -7.46
C PHE A 126 -24.74 3.60 -7.49
N ALA A 127 -24.95 4.71 -6.78
CA ALA A 127 -26.21 5.47 -6.85
C ALA A 127 -26.45 6.11 -8.24
N LEU A 128 -25.42 6.18 -9.08
CA LEU A 128 -25.55 6.65 -10.46
C LEU A 128 -26.16 5.59 -11.40
N PHE A 129 -26.32 4.34 -10.99
CA PHE A 129 -27.03 3.38 -11.84
C PHE A 129 -28.49 3.82 -12.01
N PRO A 130 -29.07 3.70 -13.22
CA PRO A 130 -30.50 3.88 -13.39
C PRO A 130 -31.26 2.83 -12.59
N VAL A 131 -32.54 3.11 -12.31
CA VAL A 131 -33.45 2.16 -11.65
C VAL A 131 -33.78 1.05 -12.64
N VAL A 132 -32.89 0.06 -12.71
CA VAL A 132 -32.95 -1.11 -13.59
C VAL A 132 -33.13 -2.34 -12.70
N GLY A 133 -33.90 -3.33 -13.16
CA GLY A 133 -34.07 -4.60 -12.45
C GLY A 133 -32.73 -5.32 -12.25
N ASP A 134 -32.61 -6.13 -11.20
CA ASP A 134 -31.39 -6.93 -10.97
C ASP A 134 -31.18 -8.02 -12.04
N ASP A 135 -32.22 -8.34 -12.82
CA ASP A 135 -32.25 -9.32 -13.89
C ASP A 135 -31.96 -8.73 -15.28
N GLU A 136 -31.89 -7.41 -15.40
CA GLU A 136 -31.62 -6.73 -16.67
C GLU A 136 -30.12 -6.42 -16.83
N ASP A 137 -29.60 -6.75 -18.01
CA ASP A 137 -28.26 -6.32 -18.44
C ASP A 137 -28.28 -4.82 -18.76
N PHE A 138 -27.26 -4.11 -18.29
CA PHE A 138 -27.11 -2.69 -18.52
C PHE A 138 -25.65 -2.35 -18.83
N TYR A 139 -25.45 -1.52 -19.85
CA TYR A 139 -24.16 -0.96 -20.18
C TYR A 139 -24.34 0.48 -20.60
N GLN A 140 -23.56 1.37 -19.99
CA GLN A 140 -23.55 2.79 -20.32
C GLN A 140 -22.13 3.32 -20.25
N PHE A 141 -21.76 4.09 -21.27
CA PHE A 141 -20.52 4.85 -21.33
C PHE A 141 -20.87 6.29 -21.68
N ASP A 142 -20.60 7.22 -20.76
CA ASP A 142 -20.85 8.64 -21.00
C ASP A 142 -19.65 9.49 -20.62
N PHE A 143 -19.55 10.62 -21.30
CA PHE A 143 -18.69 11.70 -20.90
C PHE A 143 -19.40 12.57 -19.86
N GLN A 144 -18.72 12.91 -18.79
CA GLN A 144 -19.19 13.93 -17.86
C GLN A 144 -18.63 15.26 -18.31
N ALA A 145 -19.53 16.15 -18.70
CA ALA A 145 -19.20 17.55 -18.95
C ALA A 145 -18.81 18.21 -17.62
N SER A 146 -17.78 19.04 -17.66
CA SER A 146 -17.50 19.96 -16.56
C SER A 146 -18.12 21.32 -16.86
N ASP A 147 -18.71 21.93 -15.84
CA ASP A 147 -19.32 23.25 -15.92
C ASP A 147 -18.25 24.37 -15.99
N GLU A 148 -16.96 24.04 -15.80
CA GLU A 148 -15.85 24.99 -15.80
C GLU A 148 -15.16 25.08 -17.18
N LEU A 149 -14.98 26.32 -17.66
CA LEU A 149 -14.30 26.61 -18.93
C LEU A 149 -12.84 26.13 -18.84
N ASN A 150 -12.47 25.11 -19.64
CA ASN A 150 -11.16 24.41 -19.72
C ASN A 150 -10.96 23.20 -18.81
N ASP A 151 -11.98 22.69 -18.12
CA ASP A 151 -11.80 21.42 -17.41
C ASP A 151 -11.86 20.25 -18.40
N PRO A 152 -10.87 19.33 -18.39
CA PRO A 152 -10.89 18.11 -19.20
C PRO A 152 -12.19 17.32 -19.10
N PHE A 153 -12.64 16.77 -20.23
CA PHE A 153 -13.75 15.81 -20.24
C PHE A 153 -13.39 14.58 -19.39
N THR A 154 -14.24 14.16 -18.48
CA THR A 154 -14.07 12.85 -17.81
C THR A 154 -15.07 11.87 -18.39
N TRP A 155 -14.89 10.58 -18.16
CA TRP A 155 -15.92 9.61 -18.53
C TRP A 155 -16.20 8.62 -17.42
N ILE A 156 -17.45 8.16 -17.44
CA ILE A 156 -17.96 7.13 -16.56
C ILE A 156 -18.44 5.95 -17.41
N GLU A 157 -18.01 4.77 -17.01
CA GLU A 157 -18.48 3.51 -17.57
C GLU A 157 -19.20 2.75 -16.46
N ARG A 158 -20.40 2.27 -16.77
CA ARG A 158 -21.28 1.55 -15.87
C ARG A 158 -21.74 0.28 -16.54
N ILE A 159 -21.60 -0.82 -15.81
CA ILE A 159 -21.92 -2.16 -16.31
C ILE A 159 -22.69 -2.90 -15.23
N GLN A 160 -23.80 -3.51 -15.63
CA GLN A 160 -24.53 -4.48 -14.83
C GLN A 160 -24.85 -5.68 -15.73
N PHE A 161 -24.64 -6.88 -15.22
CA PHE A 161 -25.20 -8.08 -15.84
C PHE A 161 -25.25 -9.20 -14.82
N THR A 162 -26.13 -10.17 -15.10
CA THR A 162 -26.18 -11.41 -14.34
C THR A 162 -25.29 -12.46 -14.96
N TRP A 163 -24.80 -13.38 -14.13
CA TRP A 163 -23.91 -14.43 -14.59
C TRP A 163 -24.14 -15.73 -13.80
N PRO A 164 -24.19 -16.91 -14.45
CA PRO A 164 -24.31 -18.19 -13.74
C PRO A 164 -23.06 -18.51 -12.92
N GLY A 165 -23.25 -18.81 -11.65
CA GLY A 165 -22.19 -19.21 -10.73
C GLY A 165 -22.42 -18.73 -9.31
N THR A 166 -21.36 -18.79 -8.52
CA THR A 166 -21.34 -18.32 -7.13
C THR A 166 -20.28 -17.25 -6.93
N VAL A 167 -20.47 -16.42 -5.90
CA VAL A 167 -19.47 -15.42 -5.49
C VAL A 167 -18.12 -16.09 -5.19
N GLN A 168 -18.14 -17.33 -4.68
CA GLN A 168 -16.93 -18.11 -4.41
C GLN A 168 -16.19 -18.50 -5.69
N MET A 169 -16.90 -18.86 -6.77
CA MET A 169 -16.28 -19.13 -8.07
C MET A 169 -15.64 -17.87 -8.64
N PHE A 170 -16.35 -16.74 -8.58
CA PHE A 170 -15.81 -15.45 -9.02
C PHE A 170 -14.57 -15.03 -8.22
N ARG A 171 -14.58 -15.25 -6.91
CA ARG A 171 -13.41 -15.01 -6.05
C ARG A 171 -12.20 -15.83 -6.50
N ARG A 172 -12.38 -17.12 -6.79
CA ARG A 172 -11.30 -17.99 -7.30
C ARG A 172 -10.76 -17.48 -8.63
N LEU A 173 -11.61 -17.08 -9.58
CA LEU A 173 -11.14 -16.51 -10.85
C LEU A 173 -10.26 -15.27 -10.62
N ILE A 174 -10.72 -14.35 -9.78
CA ILE A 174 -9.97 -13.16 -9.38
C ILE A 174 -8.61 -13.57 -8.81
N GLU A 175 -8.58 -14.51 -7.88
CA GLU A 175 -7.34 -14.96 -7.25
C GLU A 175 -6.37 -15.62 -8.25
N THR A 176 -6.87 -16.45 -9.17
CA THR A 176 -6.04 -17.16 -10.17
C THR A 176 -5.51 -16.24 -11.28
N ASN A 177 -6.34 -15.36 -11.85
CA ASN A 177 -5.91 -14.44 -12.91
C ASN A 177 -4.93 -13.37 -12.42
N MET A 178 -4.87 -13.12 -11.10
CA MET A 178 -4.05 -12.05 -10.53
C MET A 178 -2.65 -12.47 -10.12
N GLN A 179 -2.37 -13.76 -9.94
CA GLN A 179 -1.02 -14.23 -9.57
C GLN A 179 0.07 -13.93 -10.62
N ALA A 180 -0.29 -13.50 -11.84
CA ALA A 180 0.65 -13.31 -12.93
C ALA A 180 1.32 -11.92 -12.99
N VAL A 181 0.81 -10.89 -12.29
CA VAL A 181 1.26 -9.48 -12.44
C VAL A 181 1.23 -8.74 -11.09
N GLU A 182 1.78 -9.33 -10.02
CA GLU A 182 1.77 -8.74 -8.67
C GLU A 182 3.18 -8.32 -8.22
N GLU A 183 3.34 -7.07 -7.78
CA GLU A 183 4.61 -6.56 -7.21
C GLU A 183 4.56 -6.44 -5.69
N GLU A 184 3.46 -5.95 -5.10
CA GLU A 184 3.29 -5.87 -3.66
C GLU A 184 1.93 -6.39 -3.17
N VAL A 185 1.97 -7.38 -2.27
CA VAL A 185 0.76 -7.93 -1.63
C VAL A 185 0.84 -7.73 -0.12
N THR A 186 -0.16 -7.04 0.43
CA THR A 186 -0.31 -6.89 1.88
C THR A 186 -1.76 -7.17 2.26
N ALA A 187 -2.01 -8.34 2.85
CA ALA A 187 -3.33 -8.79 3.28
C ALA A 187 -4.40 -8.67 2.17
N ASN A 188 -5.28 -7.67 2.26
CA ASN A 188 -6.38 -7.44 1.32
C ASN A 188 -6.07 -6.40 0.24
N THR A 189 -4.87 -5.83 0.23
CA THR A 189 -4.41 -4.83 -0.74
C THR A 189 -3.34 -5.39 -1.66
N ARG A 190 -3.36 -4.94 -2.92
CA ARG A 190 -2.38 -5.30 -3.94
C ARG A 190 -2.00 -4.07 -4.74
N LEU A 191 -0.73 -3.90 -5.04
CA LEU A 191 -0.25 -2.86 -5.94
C LEU A 191 0.29 -3.49 -7.21
N ILE A 192 -0.20 -3.01 -8.35
CA ILE A 192 0.20 -3.46 -9.68
C ILE A 192 0.86 -2.28 -10.37
N HIS A 193 2.14 -2.42 -10.69
CA HIS A 193 2.88 -1.42 -11.45
C HIS A 193 3.27 -1.98 -12.81
N THR A 194 2.94 -1.26 -13.88
CA THR A 194 3.28 -1.66 -15.24
C THR A 194 3.27 -0.47 -16.20
N THR A 195 3.88 -0.65 -17.36
CA THR A 195 3.73 0.27 -18.49
C THR A 195 3.01 -0.45 -19.61
N THR A 196 1.90 0.13 -20.07
CA THR A 196 1.12 -0.43 -21.18
C THR A 196 1.91 -0.40 -22.50
N PRO A 197 1.52 -1.17 -23.52
CA PRO A 197 2.17 -1.14 -24.84
C PRO A 197 2.19 0.24 -25.50
N ASN A 198 1.20 1.10 -25.20
CA ASN A 198 1.16 2.50 -25.68
C ASN A 198 1.94 3.49 -24.78
N GLY A 199 2.74 2.99 -23.84
CA GLY A 199 3.65 3.78 -23.00
C GLY A 199 2.99 4.49 -21.82
N LYS A 200 1.76 4.12 -21.43
CA LYS A 200 1.07 4.69 -20.27
C LYS A 200 1.55 4.01 -18.99
N PHE A 201 1.93 4.82 -18.01
CA PHE A 201 2.24 4.38 -16.65
C PHE A 201 0.97 3.98 -15.91
N VAL A 202 0.97 2.77 -15.36
CA VAL A 202 -0.12 2.23 -14.54
C VAL A 202 0.46 1.86 -13.19
N ASN A 203 -0.06 2.48 -12.14
CA ASN A 203 0.28 2.15 -10.75
C ASN A 203 -1.04 1.97 -10.00
N LEU A 204 -1.61 0.78 -10.10
CA LEU A 204 -2.98 0.49 -9.71
C LEU A 204 -3.00 -0.17 -8.33
N LEU A 205 -3.52 0.55 -7.35
CA LEU A 205 -3.81 0.02 -6.03
C LEU A 205 -5.17 -0.64 -6.04
N GLN A 206 -5.24 -1.89 -5.59
CA GLN A 206 -6.43 -2.70 -5.52
C GLN A 206 -6.72 -3.12 -4.08
N GLY A 207 -8.00 -3.10 -3.71
CA GLY A 207 -8.51 -3.59 -2.43
C GLY A 207 -9.63 -4.60 -2.61
N HIS A 208 -9.64 -5.64 -1.78
CA HIS A 208 -10.71 -6.65 -1.76
C HIS A 208 -11.43 -6.68 -0.42
N PHE A 209 -12.76 -6.74 -0.49
CA PHE A 209 -13.64 -6.79 0.66
C PHE A 209 -14.62 -7.92 0.45
N VAL A 210 -14.58 -8.89 1.35
CA VAL A 210 -15.38 -10.11 1.28
C VAL A 210 -16.41 -10.07 2.39
N GLU A 211 -17.67 -10.17 2.00
CA GLU A 211 -18.84 -10.30 2.87
C GLU A 211 -19.46 -11.69 2.65
N ALA A 212 -20.58 -12.00 3.33
CA ALA A 212 -21.17 -13.34 3.32
C ALA A 212 -21.68 -13.74 1.92
N ASP A 213 -22.39 -12.84 1.24
CA ASP A 213 -23.06 -13.03 -0.05
C ASP A 213 -22.56 -12.05 -1.11
N ARG A 214 -21.50 -11.30 -0.81
CA ARG A 214 -21.01 -10.19 -1.61
C ARG A 214 -19.50 -10.11 -1.60
N LEU A 215 -18.93 -9.72 -2.73
CA LEU A 215 -17.53 -9.38 -2.89
C LEU A 215 -17.46 -7.98 -3.51
N VAL A 216 -16.68 -7.11 -2.89
CA VAL A 216 -16.39 -5.78 -3.42
C VAL A 216 -14.90 -5.68 -3.71
N LYS A 217 -14.59 -5.21 -4.91
CA LYS A 217 -13.25 -4.91 -5.36
C LYS A 217 -13.20 -3.44 -5.72
N VAL A 218 -12.22 -2.73 -5.18
CA VAL A 218 -11.96 -1.33 -5.50
C VAL A 218 -10.58 -1.20 -6.09
N MET A 219 -10.41 -0.24 -7.00
CA MET A 219 -9.11 0.12 -7.55
C MET A 219 -8.97 1.62 -7.70
N CYS A 220 -7.79 2.14 -7.41
CA CYS A 220 -7.41 3.49 -7.82
C CYS A 220 -6.00 3.53 -8.41
N GLN A 221 -5.76 4.47 -9.31
CA GLN A 221 -4.40 4.85 -9.68
C GLN A 221 -3.73 5.53 -8.48
N VAL A 222 -2.46 5.24 -8.24
CA VAL A 222 -1.58 5.98 -7.32
C VAL A 222 -0.66 6.85 -8.18
N GLU A 223 -0.97 8.13 -8.26
CA GLU A 223 -0.28 9.09 -9.14
C GLU A 223 1.10 9.47 -8.61
N HIS A 224 1.27 9.52 -7.28
CA HIS A 224 2.56 9.85 -6.66
C HIS A 224 2.99 8.77 -5.68
N ASP A 225 3.94 7.95 -6.09
CA ASP A 225 4.51 6.91 -5.26
C ASP A 225 6.00 7.18 -5.05
N GLU A 226 6.41 7.38 -3.80
CA GLU A 226 7.82 7.65 -3.44
C GLU A 226 8.74 6.46 -3.76
N ALA A 227 8.21 5.23 -3.82
CA ALA A 227 8.97 4.03 -4.19
C ALA A 227 8.96 3.76 -5.71
N TYR A 228 7.88 4.14 -6.40
CA TYR A 228 7.68 3.88 -7.83
C TYR A 228 7.29 5.16 -8.59
N VAL A 229 8.31 5.94 -8.95
CA VAL A 229 8.10 7.27 -9.53
C VAL A 229 7.76 7.19 -11.02
N CYS A 230 6.63 7.77 -11.42
CA CYS A 230 6.27 7.97 -12.81
C CYS A 230 7.20 9.00 -13.48
N HIS A 231 7.74 8.68 -14.66
CA HIS A 231 8.58 9.63 -15.38
C HIS A 231 7.77 10.89 -15.78
N PRO A 232 8.29 12.12 -15.63
CA PRO A 232 7.49 13.35 -15.81
C PRO A 232 6.84 13.54 -17.19
N LEU A 233 7.42 12.94 -18.23
CA LEU A 233 6.90 12.95 -19.60
C LEU A 233 6.07 11.71 -19.97
N GLN A 234 6.01 10.72 -19.09
CA GLN A 234 5.23 9.51 -19.28
C GLN A 234 3.76 9.80 -19.01
N LYS A 235 2.88 9.24 -19.84
CA LYS A 235 1.44 9.45 -19.72
C LYS A 235 0.89 8.65 -18.55
N GLN A 236 -0.06 9.22 -17.82
CA GLN A 236 -0.87 8.53 -16.82
C GLN A 236 -2.32 9.04 -16.88
N GLN A 237 -3.22 8.44 -16.11
CA GLN A 237 -4.61 8.88 -15.99
C GLN A 237 -5.11 8.63 -14.56
N HIS A 238 -6.05 9.44 -14.10
CA HIS A 238 -6.80 9.13 -12.89
C HIS A 238 -7.77 7.99 -13.19
N VAL A 239 -7.73 6.95 -12.37
CA VAL A 239 -8.64 5.81 -12.48
C VAL A 239 -9.22 5.54 -11.11
N MET A 240 -10.54 5.42 -11.04
CA MET A 240 -11.23 4.84 -9.91
C MET A 240 -12.23 3.82 -10.41
N THR A 241 -12.15 2.61 -9.86
CA THR A 241 -13.01 1.50 -10.26
C THR A 241 -13.63 0.85 -9.02
N TRP A 242 -14.92 0.57 -9.10
CA TRP A 242 -15.66 -0.21 -8.12
C TRP A 242 -16.31 -1.39 -8.83
N THR A 243 -16.10 -2.59 -8.31
CA THR A 243 -16.78 -3.80 -8.75
C THR A 243 -17.47 -4.41 -7.56
N GLU A 244 -18.78 -4.57 -7.65
CA GLU A 244 -19.61 -5.31 -6.70
C GLU A 244 -20.06 -6.59 -7.37
N VAL A 245 -19.92 -7.71 -6.65
CA VAL A 245 -20.47 -8.99 -7.06
C VAL A 245 -21.31 -9.53 -5.92
N ARG A 246 -22.60 -9.76 -6.17
CA ARG A 246 -23.57 -10.22 -5.17
C ARG A 246 -24.22 -11.53 -5.61
N GLN A 247 -24.44 -12.45 -4.69
CA GLN A 247 -25.23 -13.64 -4.93
C GLN A 247 -26.71 -13.28 -5.02
N ILE A 248 -27.38 -13.56 -6.15
CA ILE A 248 -28.82 -13.28 -6.34
C ILE A 248 -29.68 -14.54 -6.35
N SER A 249 -29.08 -15.71 -6.59
CA SER A 249 -29.69 -17.03 -6.42
C SER A 249 -28.59 -18.06 -6.14
N PRO A 250 -28.88 -19.31 -5.75
CA PRO A 250 -27.85 -20.34 -5.55
C PRO A 250 -26.95 -20.60 -6.77
N THR A 251 -27.40 -20.20 -7.97
CA THR A 251 -26.71 -20.47 -9.24
C THR A 251 -26.39 -19.21 -10.03
N HIS A 252 -26.68 -18.01 -9.54
CA HIS A 252 -26.39 -16.76 -10.26
C HIS A 252 -25.87 -15.66 -9.35
N ILE A 253 -24.94 -14.89 -9.90
CA ILE A 253 -24.43 -13.66 -9.33
C ILE A 253 -24.84 -12.45 -10.19
N LEU A 254 -24.97 -11.30 -9.55
CA LEU A 254 -25.07 -10.00 -10.17
C LEU A 254 -23.71 -9.33 -10.07
N LEU A 255 -23.16 -8.86 -11.19
CA LEU A 255 -21.97 -8.02 -11.22
C LEU A 255 -22.41 -6.59 -11.55
N ARG A 256 -22.01 -5.64 -10.72
CA ARG A 256 -22.07 -4.21 -10.99
C ARG A 256 -20.66 -3.64 -11.02
N PHE A 257 -20.38 -2.80 -12.00
CA PHE A 257 -19.08 -2.19 -12.19
C PHE A 257 -19.25 -0.72 -12.54
N VAL A 258 -18.49 0.13 -11.85
CA VAL A 258 -18.36 1.56 -12.16
C VAL A 258 -16.88 1.86 -12.36
N ASN A 259 -16.57 2.54 -13.44
CA ASN A 259 -15.25 3.05 -13.72
C ASN A 259 -15.35 4.53 -14.03
N ARG A 260 -14.63 5.35 -13.27
CA ARG A 260 -14.48 6.79 -13.51
C ARG A 260 -13.05 7.03 -13.94
N VAL A 261 -12.88 7.79 -15.02
CA VAL A 261 -11.57 8.01 -15.64
C VAL A 261 -11.40 9.45 -16.11
N SER A 262 -10.22 10.02 -15.87
CA SER A 262 -9.82 11.32 -16.45
C SER A 262 -9.16 11.15 -17.83
N PRO A 263 -8.98 12.23 -18.60
CA PRO A 263 -8.08 12.18 -19.74
C PRO A 263 -6.66 11.84 -19.32
N LEU A 264 -5.90 11.43 -20.33
CA LEU A 264 -4.47 11.21 -20.16
C LEU A 264 -3.79 12.54 -19.82
N PHE A 265 -2.80 12.48 -18.96
CA PHE A 265 -1.97 13.62 -18.63
C PHE A 265 -0.52 13.18 -18.42
N ARG A 266 0.39 14.15 -18.48
CA ARG A 266 1.78 14.00 -18.08
C ARG A 266 2.04 14.85 -16.84
N PRO A 267 2.75 14.34 -15.82
CA PRO A 267 3.08 15.13 -14.63
C PRO A 267 3.69 16.50 -14.95
N ALA A 268 4.55 16.58 -15.97
CA ALA A 268 5.26 17.82 -16.31
C ALA A 268 4.43 18.83 -17.12
N THR A 269 3.46 18.38 -17.93
CA THR A 269 2.80 19.23 -18.93
C THR A 269 1.28 19.27 -18.81
N GLY A 270 0.70 18.54 -17.85
CA GLY A 270 -0.76 18.46 -17.66
C GLY A 270 -1.43 17.54 -18.69
N PHE A 271 -2.72 17.76 -18.91
CA PHE A 271 -3.56 16.94 -19.79
C PHE A 271 -3.05 16.94 -21.23
N VAL A 272 -3.17 15.79 -21.90
CA VAL A 272 -2.84 15.67 -23.34
C VAL A 272 -3.84 16.44 -24.18
N SER A 273 -3.44 16.90 -25.36
CA SER A 273 -4.35 17.56 -26.28
C SER A 273 -5.40 16.59 -26.82
N VAL A 274 -6.52 17.15 -27.31
CA VAL A 274 -7.60 16.37 -27.94
C VAL A 274 -7.07 15.60 -29.16
N ASP A 275 -6.20 16.21 -29.97
CA ASP A 275 -5.56 15.56 -31.12
C ASP A 275 -4.71 14.35 -30.70
N GLU A 276 -3.90 14.49 -29.65
CA GLU A 276 -3.09 13.38 -29.14
C GLU A 276 -3.98 12.27 -28.56
N PHE A 277 -5.02 12.63 -27.81
CA PHE A 277 -5.97 11.66 -27.28
C PHE A 277 -6.71 10.90 -28.40
N ALA A 278 -7.14 11.61 -29.45
CA ALA A 278 -7.81 11.03 -30.60
C ALA A 278 -6.89 10.02 -31.31
N ALA A 279 -5.65 10.40 -31.59
CA ALA A 279 -4.65 9.52 -32.18
C ALA A 279 -4.39 8.26 -31.35
N LEU A 280 -4.27 8.39 -30.02
CA LEU A 280 -4.11 7.24 -29.10
C LEU A 280 -5.35 6.35 -29.03
N SER A 281 -6.52 6.92 -29.31
CA SER A 281 -7.80 6.21 -29.34
C SER A 281 -8.14 5.67 -30.74
N GLY A 282 -7.29 5.90 -31.75
CA GLY A 282 -7.52 5.49 -33.13
C GLY A 282 -8.63 6.27 -33.82
N ILE A 283 -8.87 7.52 -33.44
CA ILE A 283 -9.89 8.41 -34.01
C ILE A 283 -9.18 9.45 -34.87
N ASP A 284 -9.57 9.53 -36.15
CA ASP A 284 -9.07 10.56 -37.06
C ASP A 284 -9.89 11.84 -36.91
N VAL A 285 -9.21 12.93 -36.58
CA VAL A 285 -9.79 14.28 -36.44
C VAL A 285 -9.32 15.23 -37.55
N THR A 286 -8.65 14.70 -38.58
CA THR A 286 -8.16 15.49 -39.71
C THR A 286 -9.34 16.17 -40.43
N GLY A 287 -9.30 17.49 -40.55
CA GLY A 287 -10.37 18.27 -41.19
C GLY A 287 -11.57 18.60 -40.30
N VAL A 288 -11.55 18.21 -39.01
CA VAL A 288 -12.53 18.65 -38.01
C VAL A 288 -12.08 20.01 -37.45
N GLU A 289 -13.00 20.97 -37.37
CA GLU A 289 -12.75 22.28 -36.76
C GLU A 289 -12.37 22.13 -35.28
N ASP A 290 -11.39 22.90 -34.81
CA ASP A 290 -10.80 22.74 -33.46
C ASP A 290 -11.83 22.81 -32.33
N ASN A 291 -12.83 23.68 -32.46
CA ASN A 291 -13.93 23.82 -31.49
C ASN A 291 -14.89 22.63 -31.46
N LEU A 292 -14.91 21.79 -32.51
CA LEU A 292 -15.78 20.62 -32.63
C LEU A 292 -15.05 19.29 -32.34
N LYS A 293 -13.72 19.31 -32.24
CA LYS A 293 -12.91 18.09 -32.04
C LYS A 293 -13.31 17.32 -30.78
N VAL A 294 -13.58 18.00 -29.67
CA VAL A 294 -13.98 17.35 -28.41
C VAL A 294 -15.28 16.58 -28.60
N GLU A 295 -16.32 17.24 -29.11
CA GLU A 295 -17.63 16.62 -29.35
C GLU A 295 -17.53 15.46 -30.36
N TYR A 296 -16.72 15.64 -31.41
CA TYR A 296 -16.46 14.60 -32.40
C TYR A 296 -15.82 13.36 -31.76
N VAL A 297 -14.73 13.53 -31.00
CA VAL A 297 -14.04 12.44 -30.31
C VAL A 297 -14.97 11.74 -29.32
N GLN A 298 -15.78 12.49 -28.58
CA GLN A 298 -16.76 11.91 -27.65
C GLN A 298 -17.77 11.03 -28.38
N ARG A 299 -18.32 11.51 -29.51
CA ARG A 299 -19.27 10.76 -30.33
C ARG A 299 -18.67 9.47 -30.89
N GLU A 300 -17.43 9.51 -31.37
CA GLU A 300 -16.74 8.32 -31.91
C GLU A 300 -16.33 7.33 -30.80
N MET A 301 -16.11 7.82 -29.57
CA MET A 301 -15.70 6.97 -28.46
C MET A 301 -16.81 6.06 -27.95
N ILE A 302 -18.05 6.52 -27.93
CA ILE A 302 -19.20 5.75 -27.45
C ILE A 302 -19.33 4.38 -28.18
N PRO A 303 -19.44 4.31 -29.52
CA PRO A 303 -19.57 3.02 -30.21
C PRO A 303 -18.32 2.14 -30.04
N GLN A 304 -17.11 2.73 -29.98
CA GLN A 304 -15.90 1.96 -29.69
C GLN A 304 -15.92 1.35 -28.30
N ALA A 305 -16.38 2.09 -27.28
CA ALA A 305 -16.51 1.59 -25.92
C ALA A 305 -17.51 0.43 -25.86
N HIS A 306 -18.69 0.57 -26.51
CA HIS A 306 -19.66 -0.52 -26.65
C HIS A 306 -19.05 -1.78 -27.28
N ALA A 307 -18.29 -1.64 -28.36
CA ALA A 307 -17.64 -2.79 -29.01
C ALA A 307 -16.59 -3.48 -28.10
N ARG A 308 -15.80 -2.68 -27.36
CA ARG A 308 -14.83 -3.19 -26.37
C ARG A 308 -15.54 -3.93 -25.25
N TYR A 309 -16.64 -3.40 -24.73
CA TYR A 309 -17.46 -4.04 -23.71
C TYR A 309 -17.98 -5.41 -24.15
N LEU A 310 -18.57 -5.51 -25.35
CA LEU A 310 -19.09 -6.77 -25.87
C LEU A 310 -17.99 -7.84 -25.94
N THR A 311 -16.81 -7.46 -26.44
CA THR A 311 -15.64 -8.34 -26.54
C THR A 311 -15.15 -8.77 -25.15
N TRP A 312 -15.02 -7.82 -24.23
CA TRP A 312 -14.63 -8.10 -22.85
C TRP A 312 -15.63 -9.02 -22.15
N ARG A 313 -16.93 -8.78 -22.30
CA ARG A 313 -18.00 -9.59 -21.72
C ARG A 313 -17.89 -11.04 -22.20
N GLN A 314 -17.73 -11.26 -23.51
CA GLN A 314 -17.56 -12.60 -24.07
C GLN A 314 -16.31 -13.30 -23.51
N GLY A 315 -15.19 -12.59 -23.42
CA GLY A 315 -13.95 -13.12 -22.83
C GLY A 315 -14.08 -13.47 -21.36
N ALA A 316 -14.71 -12.59 -20.56
CA ALA A 316 -14.96 -12.82 -19.13
C ALA A 316 -15.86 -14.05 -18.92
N MET A 317 -16.93 -14.19 -19.71
CA MET A 317 -17.81 -15.36 -19.71
C MET A 317 -17.03 -16.65 -19.99
N ALA A 318 -16.17 -16.66 -21.01
CA ALA A 318 -15.37 -17.81 -21.38
C ALA A 318 -14.38 -18.22 -20.28
N LEU A 319 -13.67 -17.25 -19.69
CA LEU A 319 -12.72 -17.48 -18.59
C LEU A 319 -13.42 -18.10 -17.37
N MET A 320 -14.61 -17.60 -17.03
CA MET A 320 -15.33 -18.16 -15.91
C MET A 320 -15.85 -19.58 -16.18
N HIS A 321 -16.32 -19.90 -17.40
CA HIS A 321 -16.72 -21.27 -17.76
C HIS A 321 -15.55 -22.27 -17.60
N GLN A 322 -14.33 -21.85 -17.95
CA GLN A 322 -13.13 -22.65 -17.73
C GLN A 322 -12.82 -22.83 -16.23
N SER A 323 -13.01 -21.79 -15.42
CA SER A 323 -12.81 -21.88 -13.96
C SER A 323 -13.87 -22.70 -13.23
N ALA A 324 -15.05 -22.89 -13.83
CA ALA A 324 -16.12 -23.72 -13.29
C ALA A 324 -15.93 -25.22 -13.58
N THR A 325 -15.13 -25.55 -14.60
CA THR A 325 -14.89 -26.91 -15.09
C THR A 325 -13.58 -27.51 -14.57
N ASN A 326 -12.72 -26.69 -13.95
CA ASN A 326 -11.48 -27.06 -13.27
C ASN A 326 -11.64 -26.99 -11.74
#